data_AF-A0A644ZP53-F1
#
_entry.id   AF-A0A644ZP53-F1
#
_cell.length_a   1.000
_cell.length_b   1.000
_cell.length_c   1.000
_cell.angle_alpha   90.00
_cell.angle_beta   90.00
_cell.angle_gamma   90.00
#
_symmetry.space_group_name_H-M   'P 1'
#
loop_
_entity.id
_entity.type
_entity.pdbx_description
1 polymer ?
#
loop_
_entity_poly.entity_id
_entity_poly.type
_entity_poly.pdbx_seq_one_letter_code
_entity_poly.pdbx_strand_id
1 'polypeptide(L)'
;MAGALALDFLRLQGIDIISYVSAIGSESMDREGEWFPEKSVFSNILHCPDRKDSLRMQQEIDEAVAAKDSVGGKITTVIKGLPAGVGEPVFGKLNAVLGLAVLSIPGAKGVDFGEGFDGLSVKGSEYNDVPIAENTKISFASNHSGGIQAGISNGNHIVMNTVFRPSSSIGIQQSTVDLEGNSTTILVSGRHDACYVPRAAIVVTAMTAVAIMDLWLQFKSSDRKY
;
A
#
# COMPACT_ATOMS: atom_id res chain seq x y z
N MET A 1 -14.50 -7.69 -6.96
CA MET A 1 -15.93 -7.60 -6.61
C MET A 1 -16.13 -7.33 -5.12
N ALA A 2 -15.69 -8.21 -4.21
CA ALA A 2 -15.82 -7.98 -2.76
C ALA A 2 -15.27 -6.62 -2.29
N GLY A 3 -14.07 -6.23 -2.74
CA GLY A 3 -13.48 -4.94 -2.38
C GLY A 3 -14.27 -3.71 -2.84
N ALA A 4 -14.96 -3.78 -3.98
CA ALA A 4 -15.80 -2.66 -4.44
C ALA A 4 -17.02 -2.46 -3.53
N LEU A 5 -17.68 -3.56 -3.13
CA LEU A 5 -18.78 -3.52 -2.17
C LEU A 5 -18.31 -3.01 -0.79
N ALA A 6 -17.12 -3.41 -0.36
CA ALA A 6 -16.52 -2.93 0.88
C ALA A 6 -16.21 -1.42 0.83
N LEU A 7 -15.65 -0.93 -0.28
CA LEU A 7 -15.41 0.50 -0.50
C LEU A 7 -16.70 1.31 -0.46
N ASP A 8 -17.74 0.88 -1.19
CA ASP A 8 -19.02 1.57 -1.21
C ASP A 8 -19.65 1.62 0.18
N PHE A 9 -19.61 0.51 0.92
CA PHE A 9 -20.07 0.47 2.31
C PHE A 9 -19.28 1.44 3.20
N LEU A 10 -17.95 1.43 3.13
CA LEU A 10 -17.09 2.29 3.94
C LEU A 10 -17.31 3.78 3.64
N ARG A 11 -17.53 4.13 2.37
CA ARG A 11 -17.84 5.51 1.95
C ARG A 11 -19.13 6.03 2.58
N LEU A 12 -20.15 5.19 2.74
CA LEU A 12 -21.37 5.53 3.47
C LEU A 12 -21.11 5.79 4.97
N GLN A 13 -20.01 5.27 5.51
CA GLN A 13 -19.56 5.52 6.89
C GLN A 13 -18.61 6.72 7.01
N GLY A 14 -18.32 7.41 5.90
CA GLY A 14 -17.35 8.51 5.86
C GLY A 14 -15.88 8.08 5.81
N ILE A 15 -15.62 6.80 5.50
CA ILE A 15 -14.27 6.24 5.36
C ILE A 15 -13.99 6.05 3.87
N ASP A 16 -12.88 6.60 3.39
CA ASP A 16 -12.47 6.48 1.99
C ASP A 16 -11.04 5.96 1.89
N ILE A 17 -10.76 5.20 0.84
CA ILE A 17 -9.50 4.50 0.66
C ILE A 17 -9.04 4.72 -0.77
N ILE A 18 -7.79 5.13 -0.93
CA ILE A 18 -7.15 5.26 -2.22
C ILE A 18 -5.77 4.62 -2.18
N SER A 19 -5.42 3.88 -3.23
CA SER A 19 -4.05 3.40 -3.45
C SER A 19 -3.53 3.91 -4.78
N TYR A 20 -2.26 4.28 -4.81
CA TYR A 20 -1.59 4.76 -6.01
C TYR A 20 -0.16 4.23 -6.06
N VAL A 21 0.41 4.19 -7.27
CA VAL A 21 1.80 3.82 -7.45
C VAL A 21 2.70 4.98 -7.04
N SER A 22 3.58 4.73 -6.07
CA SER A 22 4.50 5.72 -5.50
C SER A 22 5.95 5.48 -5.90
N ALA A 23 6.31 4.28 -6.36
CA ALA A 23 7.61 4.01 -6.97
C ALA A 23 7.56 2.87 -7.99
N ILE A 24 8.42 2.95 -9.01
CA ILE A 24 8.74 1.86 -9.93
C ILE A 24 10.24 1.88 -10.17
N GLY A 25 10.90 0.73 -10.00
CA GLY A 25 12.35 0.64 -10.18
C GLY A 25 13.10 1.58 -9.26
N SER A 26 13.94 2.43 -9.85
CA SER A 26 14.71 3.44 -9.11
C SER A 26 13.96 4.77 -8.91
N GLU A 27 12.80 4.92 -9.54
CA GLU A 27 12.03 6.17 -9.58
C GLU A 27 10.92 6.17 -8.53
N SER A 28 10.88 7.21 -7.71
CA SER A 28 9.87 7.42 -6.66
C SER A 28 9.26 8.82 -6.72
N MET A 29 8.04 8.94 -6.20
CA MET A 29 7.37 10.23 -6.04
C MET A 29 7.81 10.96 -4.77
N ASP A 30 7.78 12.29 -4.79
CA ASP A 30 8.15 13.10 -3.63
C ASP A 30 7.01 13.23 -2.60
N ARG A 31 5.75 13.16 -3.07
CA ARG A 31 4.53 13.45 -2.28
C ARG A 31 3.84 12.18 -1.77
N GLU A 32 4.64 11.21 -1.36
CA GLU A 32 4.13 9.94 -0.83
C GLU A 32 3.34 10.14 0.46
N GLY A 33 2.25 9.41 0.63
CA GLY A 33 1.39 9.46 1.81
C GLY A 33 0.33 10.58 1.79
N GLU A 34 0.38 11.47 0.78
CA GLU A 34 -0.67 12.47 0.58
C GLU A 34 -1.98 11.85 0.04
N TRP A 35 -3.09 12.50 0.37
CA TRP A 35 -4.40 12.14 -0.17
C TRP A 35 -4.58 12.74 -1.57
N PHE A 36 -4.84 11.89 -2.56
CA PHE A 36 -5.14 12.29 -3.93
C PHE A 36 -6.57 11.90 -4.31
N PRO A 37 -7.33 12.78 -4.99
CA PRO A 37 -8.64 12.41 -5.52
C PRO A 37 -8.55 11.23 -6.47
N GLU A 38 -9.57 10.38 -6.45
CA GLU A 38 -9.67 9.20 -7.32
C GLU A 38 -9.46 9.55 -8.82
N LYS A 39 -10.00 10.68 -9.26
CA LYS A 39 -9.84 11.20 -10.62
C LYS A 39 -8.37 11.45 -11.01
N SER A 40 -7.52 11.92 -10.09
CA SER A 40 -6.10 12.15 -10.41
C SER A 40 -5.33 10.85 -10.45
N VAL A 41 -5.63 9.92 -9.54
CA VAL A 41 -5.01 8.58 -9.53
C VAL A 41 -5.33 7.84 -10.81
N PHE A 42 -6.59 7.77 -11.23
CA PHE A 42 -7.00 7.06 -12.45
C PHE A 42 -6.83 7.87 -13.75
N SER A 43 -6.12 9.01 -13.71
CA SER A 43 -5.89 9.83 -14.90
C SER A 43 -4.92 9.21 -15.91
N ASN A 44 -4.13 8.24 -15.49
CA ASN A 44 -3.15 7.53 -16.31
C ASN A 44 -3.09 6.04 -15.95
N ILE A 45 -2.44 5.26 -16.81
CA ILE A 45 -2.35 3.80 -16.70
C ILE A 45 -1.49 3.32 -15.54
N LEU A 46 -0.53 4.13 -15.07
CA LEU A 46 0.33 3.77 -13.94
C LEU A 46 -0.35 4.00 -12.60
N HIS A 47 -1.49 4.71 -12.59
CA HIS A 47 -2.18 5.10 -11.37
C HIS A 47 -1.30 5.91 -10.40
N CYS A 48 -0.39 6.71 -10.96
CA CYS A 48 0.44 7.65 -10.21
C CYS A 48 -0.18 9.06 -10.33
N PRO A 49 -0.50 9.75 -9.22
CA PRO A 49 -1.21 11.03 -9.27
C PRO A 49 -0.32 12.19 -9.75
N ASP A 50 1.00 12.08 -9.63
CA ASP A 50 1.95 13.06 -10.15
C ASP A 50 2.35 12.72 -11.59
N ARG A 51 2.13 13.67 -12.50
CA ARG A 51 2.40 13.45 -13.93
C ARG A 51 3.89 13.36 -14.22
N LYS A 52 4.73 14.15 -13.54
CA LYS A 52 6.18 14.16 -13.79
C LYS A 52 6.78 12.83 -13.33
N ASP A 53 6.38 12.36 -12.16
CA ASP A 53 6.84 11.10 -11.59
C ASP A 53 6.32 9.91 -12.39
N SER A 54 5.06 9.95 -12.84
CA SER A 54 4.49 8.96 -13.74
C SER A 54 5.29 8.80 -15.04
N LEU A 55 5.80 9.90 -15.62
CA LEU A 55 6.63 9.82 -16.83
C LEU A 55 7.99 9.18 -16.57
N ARG A 56 8.64 9.49 -15.44
CA ARG A 56 9.91 8.86 -15.05
C ARG A 56 9.73 7.35 -14.80
N MET A 57 8.69 6.99 -14.06
CA MET A 57 8.33 5.59 -13.82
C MET A 57 7.97 4.84 -15.11
N GLN A 58 7.33 5.49 -16.08
CA GLN A 58 7.05 4.88 -17.38
C GLN A 58 8.34 4.59 -18.14
N GLN A 59 9.33 5.50 -18.07
CA GLN A 59 10.63 5.30 -18.70
C GLN A 59 11.36 4.07 -18.13
N GLU A 60 11.36 3.88 -16.81
CA GLU A 60 11.89 2.67 -16.15
C GLU A 60 11.23 1.38 -16.67
N ILE A 61 9.91 1.40 -16.87
CA ILE A 61 9.19 0.25 -17.46
C ILE A 61 9.64 0.01 -18.90
N ASP A 62 9.74 1.07 -19.71
CA ASP A 62 10.11 0.97 -21.11
C ASP A 62 11.55 0.44 -21.27
N GLU A 63 12.46 0.85 -20.40
CA GLU A 63 13.83 0.34 -20.32
C GLU A 63 13.86 -1.15 -19.94
N ALA A 64 13.06 -1.58 -18.95
CA ALA A 64 12.93 -2.99 -18.59
C ALA A 64 12.35 -3.82 -19.75
N VAL A 65 11.34 -3.31 -20.47
CA VAL A 65 10.77 -3.95 -21.66
C VAL A 65 11.84 -4.12 -22.75
N ALA A 66 12.63 -3.07 -23.03
CA ALA A 66 13.70 -3.13 -24.02
C ALA A 66 14.77 -4.15 -23.65
N ALA A 67 15.07 -4.28 -22.35
CA ALA A 67 15.98 -5.28 -21.80
C ALA A 67 15.39 -6.71 -21.75
N LYS A 68 14.10 -6.89 -22.09
CA LYS A 68 13.33 -8.13 -21.89
C LYS A 68 13.27 -8.59 -20.43
N ASP A 69 13.42 -7.65 -19.50
CA ASP A 69 13.39 -7.88 -18.06
C ASP A 69 12.08 -7.35 -17.46
N SER A 70 12.02 -7.24 -16.14
CA SER A 70 10.90 -6.69 -15.40
C SER A 70 11.35 -5.85 -14.22
N VAL A 71 10.44 -5.02 -13.73
CA VAL A 71 10.69 -4.09 -12.63
C VAL A 71 9.57 -4.17 -11.59
N GLY A 72 9.96 -4.06 -10.32
CA GLY A 72 9.03 -4.02 -9.18
C GLY A 72 8.55 -2.60 -8.89
N GLY A 73 8.00 -2.39 -7.71
CA GLY A 73 7.55 -1.06 -7.31
C GLY A 73 6.88 -1.01 -5.95
N LYS A 74 6.44 0.18 -5.59
CA LYS A 74 5.78 0.50 -4.32
C LYS A 74 4.42 1.11 -4.58
N ILE A 75 3.44 0.67 -3.80
CA ILE A 75 2.08 1.23 -3.79
C ILE A 75 1.83 1.84 -2.43
N THR A 76 1.45 3.10 -2.41
CA THR A 76 1.03 3.81 -1.21
C THR A 76 -0.49 3.81 -1.13
N THR A 77 -1.00 3.46 0.03
CA THR A 77 -2.43 3.44 0.35
C THR A 77 -2.69 4.42 1.47
N VAL A 78 -3.68 5.28 1.24
CA VAL A 78 -4.15 6.25 2.22
C VAL A 78 -5.59 5.94 2.58
N ILE A 79 -5.87 5.76 3.87
CA ILE A 79 -7.21 5.60 4.42
C ILE A 79 -7.57 6.88 5.15
N LYS A 80 -8.67 7.51 4.74
CA LYS A 80 -9.16 8.77 5.30
C LYS A 80 -10.48 8.55 6.01
N GLY A 81 -10.67 9.25 7.13
CA GLY A 81 -11.95 9.27 7.86
C GLY A 81 -12.17 8.10 8.82
N LEU A 82 -11.18 7.23 9.01
CA LEU A 82 -11.26 6.19 10.04
C LEU A 82 -11.14 6.84 11.44
N PRO A 83 -12.13 6.71 12.33
CA PRO A 83 -12.06 7.32 13.66
C PRO A 83 -11.02 6.62 14.52
N ALA A 84 -10.63 7.26 15.63
CA ALA A 84 -9.71 6.66 16.59
C ALA A 84 -10.32 5.41 17.25
N GLY A 85 -9.47 4.42 17.55
CA GLY A 85 -9.84 3.21 18.30
C GLY A 85 -10.25 1.99 17.46
N VAL A 86 -10.16 2.05 16.13
CA VAL A 86 -10.40 0.89 15.25
C VAL A 86 -9.16 -0.03 15.27
N GLY A 87 -9.38 -1.32 15.45
CA GLY A 87 -8.35 -2.34 15.67
C GLY A 87 -8.29 -2.82 17.12
N GLU A 88 -7.26 -3.61 17.44
CA GLU A 88 -7.05 -4.15 18.78
C GLU A 88 -5.60 -4.03 19.25
N PRO A 89 -5.34 -3.96 20.56
CA PRO A 89 -3.98 -3.81 21.07
C PRO A 89 -3.11 -5.08 21.02
N VAL A 90 -3.70 -6.26 20.75
CA VAL A 90 -2.99 -7.55 20.87
C VAL A 90 -3.09 -8.41 19.62
N PHE A 91 -4.25 -9.04 19.36
CA PHE A 91 -4.39 -10.05 18.30
C PHE A 91 -4.89 -9.43 16.98
N GLY A 92 -5.96 -8.64 17.02
CA GLY A 92 -6.48 -7.89 15.87
C GLY A 92 -5.83 -6.53 15.65
N LYS A 93 -4.50 -6.41 15.80
CA LYS A 93 -3.81 -5.14 15.55
C LYS A 93 -4.08 -4.66 14.13
N LEU A 94 -4.49 -3.41 13.98
CA LEU A 94 -4.86 -2.80 12.71
C LEU A 94 -3.76 -2.97 11.65
N ASN A 95 -2.51 -2.65 11.99
CA ASN A 95 -1.37 -2.82 11.09
C ASN A 95 -1.07 -4.29 10.76
N ALA A 96 -1.32 -5.22 11.69
CA ALA A 96 -1.12 -6.65 11.44
C ALA A 96 -2.18 -7.21 10.48
N VAL A 97 -3.45 -6.83 10.65
CA VAL A 97 -4.56 -7.24 9.78
C VAL A 97 -4.39 -6.64 8.38
N LEU A 98 -4.03 -5.35 8.29
CA LEU A 98 -3.71 -4.70 7.03
C LEU A 98 -2.50 -5.37 6.35
N GLY A 99 -1.45 -5.65 7.11
CA GLY A 99 -0.26 -6.35 6.63
C GLY A 99 -0.59 -7.73 6.07
N LEU A 100 -1.39 -8.53 6.78
CA LEU A 100 -1.88 -9.82 6.27
C LEU A 100 -2.65 -9.65 4.96
N ALA A 101 -3.57 -8.69 4.90
CA ALA A 101 -4.39 -8.46 3.72
C ALA A 101 -3.54 -8.14 2.49
N VAL A 102 -2.57 -7.23 2.59
CA VAL A 102 -1.75 -6.85 1.43
C VAL A 102 -0.62 -7.84 1.13
N LEU A 103 -0.01 -8.45 2.15
CA LEU A 103 1.04 -9.45 1.94
C LEU A 103 0.50 -10.77 1.36
N SER A 104 -0.81 -11.02 1.48
CA SER A 104 -1.46 -12.13 0.78
C SER A 104 -1.56 -11.96 -0.73
N ILE A 105 -1.35 -10.73 -1.25
CA ILE A 105 -1.39 -10.45 -2.68
C ILE A 105 -0.15 -11.04 -3.36
N PRO A 106 -0.30 -11.82 -4.45
CA PRO A 106 0.84 -12.37 -5.19
C PRO A 106 1.84 -11.28 -5.60
N GLY A 107 3.10 -11.48 -5.25
CA GLY A 107 4.19 -10.56 -5.57
C GLY A 107 4.48 -9.51 -4.50
N ALA A 108 3.59 -9.30 -3.53
CA ALA A 108 3.90 -8.48 -2.36
C ALA A 108 5.03 -9.12 -1.53
N LYS A 109 5.96 -8.30 -1.04
CA LYS A 109 7.14 -8.74 -0.26
C LYS A 109 7.44 -7.92 0.97
N GLY A 110 6.83 -6.74 1.09
CA GLY A 110 7.02 -5.88 2.26
C GLY A 110 5.81 -4.97 2.45
N VAL A 111 5.60 -4.57 3.69
CA VAL A 111 4.62 -3.56 4.08
C VAL A 111 5.22 -2.70 5.19
N ASP A 112 5.02 -1.40 5.10
CA ASP A 112 5.34 -0.45 6.16
C ASP A 112 4.19 0.55 6.36
N PHE A 113 4.26 1.32 7.46
CA PHE A 113 3.22 2.26 7.87
C PHE A 113 3.86 3.58 8.29
N GLY A 114 3.24 4.69 7.88
CA GLY A 114 3.76 6.03 8.16
C GLY A 114 5.13 6.24 7.56
N GLU A 115 6.10 6.68 8.37
CA GLU A 115 7.50 6.78 7.97
C GLU A 115 8.19 5.42 7.84
N GLY A 116 7.60 4.33 8.32
CA GLY A 116 8.04 2.98 8.01
C GLY A 116 9.54 2.74 8.20
N PHE A 117 10.21 2.39 7.10
CA PHE A 117 11.67 2.18 7.08
C PHE A 117 12.49 3.48 7.14
N ASP A 118 11.94 4.62 6.73
CA ASP A 118 12.63 5.92 6.80
C ASP A 118 12.78 6.38 8.26
N GLY A 119 11.82 6.00 9.11
CA GLY A 119 11.84 6.24 10.56
C GLY A 119 12.98 5.55 11.32
N LEU A 120 13.70 4.60 10.71
CA LEU A 120 14.81 3.88 11.36
C LEU A 120 15.96 4.81 11.80
N SER A 121 16.11 5.94 11.13
CA SER A 121 17.22 6.89 11.35
C SER A 121 16.88 8.02 12.33
N VAL A 122 15.63 8.07 12.82
CA VAL A 122 15.08 9.17 13.61
C VAL A 122 15.02 8.79 15.10
N LYS A 123 15.30 9.73 16.02
CA LYS A 123 15.17 9.46 17.46
C LYS A 123 13.70 9.48 17.87
N GLY A 124 13.33 8.73 18.90
CA GLY A 124 11.95 8.70 19.39
C GLY A 124 11.37 10.08 19.75
N SER A 125 12.18 11.03 20.21
CA SER A 125 11.75 12.41 20.48
C SER A 125 11.32 13.17 19.23
N GLU A 126 11.84 12.79 18.07
CA GLU A 126 11.55 13.37 16.76
C GLU A 126 10.48 12.56 16.01
N TYR A 127 10.39 11.25 16.28
CA TYR A 127 9.40 10.35 15.66
C TYR A 127 8.01 10.39 16.31
N ASN A 128 7.92 10.77 17.59
CA ASN A 128 6.66 10.74 18.31
C ASN A 128 5.64 11.73 17.73
N ASP A 129 4.45 11.23 17.39
CA ASP A 129 3.33 12.10 17.07
C ASP A 129 2.82 12.77 18.35
N VAL A 130 3.04 14.08 18.46
CA VAL A 130 2.67 14.87 19.65
C VAL A 130 1.16 15.16 19.63
N PRO A 131 0.39 14.77 20.66
CA PRO A 131 -1.01 15.10 20.77
C PRO A 131 -1.21 16.61 20.94
N ILE A 132 -2.16 17.18 20.20
CA ILE A 132 -2.61 18.57 20.30
C ILE A 132 -4.11 18.60 20.57
N ALA A 133 -4.57 19.56 21.37
CA ALA A 133 -5.97 19.71 21.74
C ALA A 133 -6.54 21.01 21.15
N GLU A 134 -7.56 20.88 20.32
CA GLU A 134 -8.34 22.01 19.80
C GLU A 134 -9.82 21.78 20.11
N ASN A 135 -10.45 22.72 20.84
CA ASN A 135 -11.88 22.69 21.14
C ASN A 135 -12.39 21.32 21.63
N THR A 136 -11.71 20.72 22.61
CA THR A 136 -11.99 19.38 23.20
C THR A 136 -11.71 18.16 22.30
N LYS A 137 -11.31 18.35 21.05
CA LYS A 137 -10.88 17.28 20.15
C LYS A 137 -9.36 17.11 20.23
N ILE A 138 -8.91 15.87 20.44
CA ILE A 138 -7.50 15.52 20.38
C ILE A 138 -7.15 15.16 18.92
N SER A 139 -6.04 15.71 18.44
CA SER A 139 -5.41 15.34 17.18
C SER A 139 -3.88 15.27 17.39
N PHE A 140 -3.10 15.10 16.32
CA PHE A 140 -1.65 15.03 16.41
C PHE A 140 -1.00 16.09 15.52
N ALA A 141 0.11 16.66 15.96
CA ALA A 141 0.87 17.67 15.21
C ALA A 141 1.54 17.11 13.94
N SER A 142 1.72 15.80 13.88
CA SER A 142 2.39 15.04 12.83
C SER A 142 1.69 13.70 12.59
N ASN A 143 2.16 12.93 11.61
CA ASN A 143 1.65 11.60 11.31
C ASN A 143 2.76 10.58 10.99
N HIS A 144 3.86 10.63 11.74
CA HIS A 144 5.00 9.72 11.60
C HIS A 144 4.58 8.25 11.78
N SER A 145 3.64 7.99 12.69
CA SER A 145 3.08 6.65 12.91
C SER A 145 2.14 6.16 11.80
N GLY A 146 1.81 7.00 10.82
CA GLY A 146 0.91 6.65 9.72
C GLY A 146 -0.49 6.29 10.21
N GLY A 147 -1.00 7.04 11.18
CA GLY A 147 -2.36 6.90 11.70
C GLY A 147 -2.60 5.70 12.62
N ILE A 148 -1.56 4.91 12.95
CA ILE A 148 -1.67 3.71 13.76
C ILE A 148 -0.73 3.78 14.96
N GLN A 149 -1.29 3.73 16.17
CA GLN A 149 -0.53 3.70 17.42
C GLN A 149 -0.97 2.51 18.26
N ALA A 150 0.00 1.73 18.76
CA ALA A 150 -0.25 0.53 19.56
C ALA A 150 -1.25 -0.48 18.94
N GLY A 151 -1.38 -0.50 17.61
CA GLY A 151 -2.28 -1.42 16.89
C GLY A 151 -3.72 -0.91 16.72
N ILE A 152 -4.02 0.33 17.09
CA ILE A 152 -5.32 0.98 16.85
C ILE A 152 -5.14 2.26 16.03
N SER A 153 -6.19 2.67 15.33
CA SER A 153 -6.22 3.97 14.65
C SER A 153 -6.20 5.13 15.65
N ASN A 154 -5.52 6.21 15.31
CA ASN A 154 -5.46 7.41 16.15
C ASN A 154 -6.30 8.59 15.61
N GLY A 155 -6.98 8.38 14.47
CA GLY A 155 -7.86 9.38 13.83
C GLY A 155 -7.20 10.19 12.72
N ASN A 156 -5.87 10.14 12.56
CA ASN A 156 -5.19 10.65 11.38
C ASN A 156 -5.43 9.74 10.18
N HIS A 157 -5.00 10.19 8.98
CA HIS A 157 -4.96 9.31 7.83
C HIS A 157 -4.03 8.13 8.11
N ILE A 158 -4.48 6.92 7.75
CA ILE A 158 -3.57 5.78 7.74
C ILE A 158 -2.78 5.84 6.45
N VAL A 159 -1.46 5.74 6.56
CA VAL A 159 -0.55 5.67 5.42
C VAL A 159 0.16 4.32 5.49
N MET A 160 0.01 3.52 4.42
CA MET A 160 0.59 2.19 4.32
C MET A 160 1.25 2.03 2.96
N ASN A 161 2.50 1.57 2.93
CA ASN A 161 3.21 1.30 1.69
C ASN A 161 3.40 -0.21 1.52
N THR A 162 3.08 -0.71 0.33
CA THR A 162 3.23 -2.14 -0.02
C THR A 162 4.25 -2.27 -1.15
N VAL A 163 5.27 -3.11 -0.93
CA VAL A 163 6.36 -3.34 -1.89
C VAL A 163 6.09 -4.62 -2.68
N PHE A 164 6.22 -4.52 -4.00
CA PHE A 164 6.05 -5.60 -4.95
C PHE A 164 7.37 -5.91 -5.65
N ARG A 165 7.72 -7.20 -5.71
CA ARG A 165 8.90 -7.65 -6.45
C ARG A 165 8.69 -7.56 -7.97
N PRO A 166 9.77 -7.53 -8.77
CA PRO A 166 9.69 -7.76 -10.21
C PRO A 166 9.02 -9.09 -10.57
N SER A 167 8.46 -9.19 -11.77
CA SER A 167 7.89 -10.43 -12.29
C SER A 167 9.01 -11.46 -12.52
N SER A 168 8.78 -12.74 -12.22
CA SER A 168 9.78 -13.78 -12.53
C SER A 168 9.72 -14.28 -13.98
N SER A 169 8.61 -14.02 -14.67
CA SER A 169 8.43 -14.42 -16.07
C SER A 169 8.99 -13.32 -16.97
N ILE A 170 10.26 -13.48 -17.36
CA ILE A 170 11.01 -12.53 -18.18
C ILE A 170 11.47 -13.19 -19.49
N GLY A 171 11.80 -12.36 -20.49
CA GLY A 171 12.27 -12.80 -21.81
C GLY A 171 13.78 -13.05 -21.88
N ILE A 172 14.45 -13.17 -20.73
CA ILE A 172 15.86 -13.51 -20.59
C ILE A 172 15.96 -14.98 -20.18
N GLN A 173 16.83 -15.74 -20.84
CA GLN A 173 17.07 -17.15 -20.49
C GLN A 173 17.73 -17.23 -19.11
N GLN A 174 17.23 -18.13 -18.26
CA GLN A 174 17.70 -18.33 -16.89
C GLN A 174 18.08 -19.79 -16.65
N SER A 175 19.02 -20.02 -15.72
CA SER A 175 19.34 -21.36 -15.24
C SER A 175 18.23 -21.88 -14.34
N THR A 176 17.89 -23.15 -14.48
CA THR A 176 16.92 -23.84 -13.62
C THR A 176 17.29 -25.33 -13.49
N VAL A 177 16.49 -26.08 -12.74
CA VAL A 177 16.53 -27.55 -12.72
C VAL A 177 15.22 -28.12 -13.27
N ASP A 178 15.28 -29.30 -13.90
CA ASP A 178 14.09 -30.08 -14.23
C ASP A 178 13.54 -30.83 -13.00
N LEU A 179 12.45 -31.57 -13.19
CA LEU A 179 11.82 -32.34 -12.10
C LEU A 179 12.67 -33.52 -11.61
N GLU A 180 13.68 -33.92 -12.38
CA GLU A 180 14.63 -34.99 -12.03
C GLU A 180 15.89 -34.44 -11.33
N GLY A 181 16.01 -33.11 -11.23
CA GLY A 181 17.13 -32.42 -10.59
C GLY A 181 18.31 -32.12 -11.52
N ASN A 182 18.17 -32.35 -12.83
CA ASN A 182 19.22 -32.03 -13.79
C ASN A 182 19.24 -30.53 -14.09
N SER A 183 20.45 -29.97 -14.17
CA SER A 183 20.63 -28.56 -14.57
C SER A 183 20.18 -28.35 -16.01
N THR A 184 19.33 -27.36 -16.22
CA THR A 184 18.82 -26.97 -17.54
C THR A 184 18.60 -25.46 -17.59
N THR A 185 17.99 -24.97 -18.67
CA THR A 185 17.63 -23.55 -18.81
C THR A 185 16.16 -23.39 -19.14
N ILE A 186 15.59 -22.25 -18.74
CA ILE A 186 14.22 -21.86 -19.03
C ILE A 186 14.22 -20.50 -19.72
N LEU A 187 13.42 -20.40 -20.77
CA LEU A 187 13.09 -19.13 -21.42
C LEU A 187 11.56 -19.06 -21.51
N VAL A 188 10.96 -18.12 -20.79
CA VAL A 188 9.52 -17.98 -20.78
C VAL A 188 9.10 -17.20 -22.02
N SER A 189 8.32 -17.81 -22.91
CA SER A 189 7.80 -17.16 -24.12
C SER A 189 6.39 -16.57 -23.91
N GLY A 190 6.03 -15.54 -24.68
CA GLY A 190 4.69 -14.94 -24.65
C GLY A 190 4.65 -13.49 -24.16
N ARG A 191 3.43 -12.99 -23.89
CA ARG A 191 3.18 -11.64 -23.37
C ARG A 191 3.40 -11.64 -21.87
N HIS A 192 4.48 -10.99 -21.43
CA HIS A 192 4.80 -10.81 -20.02
C HIS A 192 4.57 -9.38 -19.60
N ASP A 193 4.15 -9.21 -18.35
CA ASP A 193 4.06 -7.90 -17.74
C ASP A 193 5.45 -7.51 -17.21
N ALA A 194 6.10 -6.56 -17.89
CA ALA A 194 7.36 -5.97 -17.40
C ALA A 194 7.17 -5.24 -16.06
N CYS A 195 5.97 -4.72 -15.80
CA CYS A 195 5.57 -4.23 -14.49
C CYS A 195 4.07 -4.48 -14.28
N TYR A 196 3.71 -5.17 -13.20
CA TYR A 196 2.30 -5.43 -12.86
C TYR A 196 1.78 -4.54 -11.71
N VAL A 197 2.64 -3.68 -11.17
CA VAL A 197 2.37 -2.83 -10.00
C VAL A 197 1.14 -1.93 -10.21
N PRO A 198 0.91 -1.28 -11.36
CA PRO A 198 -0.30 -0.47 -11.56
C PRO A 198 -1.59 -1.28 -11.36
N ARG A 199 -1.65 -2.52 -11.87
CA ARG A 199 -2.82 -3.38 -11.63
C ARG A 199 -2.90 -3.85 -10.18
N ALA A 200 -1.76 -4.09 -9.54
CA ALA A 200 -1.72 -4.44 -8.13
C ALA A 200 -2.28 -3.32 -7.23
N ALA A 201 -2.16 -2.04 -7.61
CA ALA A 201 -2.71 -0.92 -6.84
C ALA A 201 -4.22 -1.08 -6.59
N ILE A 202 -4.97 -1.49 -7.61
CA ILE A 202 -6.41 -1.74 -7.52
C ILE A 202 -6.70 -2.90 -6.54
N VAL A 203 -5.89 -3.95 -6.58
CA VAL A 203 -6.01 -5.11 -5.69
C VAL A 203 -5.68 -4.73 -4.25
N VAL A 204 -4.65 -3.90 -4.04
CA VAL A 204 -4.30 -3.36 -2.73
C VAL A 204 -5.47 -2.58 -2.14
N THR A 205 -6.05 -1.63 -2.90
CA THR A 205 -7.23 -0.88 -2.44
C THR A 205 -8.37 -1.82 -2.04
N ALA A 206 -8.65 -2.85 -2.85
CA ALA A 206 -9.71 -3.81 -2.58
C ALA A 206 -9.45 -4.65 -1.32
N MET A 207 -8.23 -5.15 -1.14
CA MET A 207 -7.86 -5.96 0.03
C MET A 207 -7.85 -5.10 1.31
N THR A 208 -7.36 -3.87 1.23
CA THR A 208 -7.43 -2.90 2.33
C THR A 208 -8.88 -2.59 2.70
N ALA A 209 -9.76 -2.38 1.72
CA ALA A 209 -11.17 -2.10 1.98
C ALA A 209 -11.87 -3.26 2.70
N VAL A 210 -11.63 -4.51 2.28
CA VAL A 210 -12.20 -5.69 2.96
C VAL A 210 -11.70 -5.78 4.40
N ALA A 211 -10.39 -5.59 4.62
CA ALA A 211 -9.81 -5.63 5.96
C ALA A 211 -10.34 -4.51 6.88
N ILE A 212 -10.45 -3.29 6.37
CA ILE A 212 -11.00 -2.15 7.13
C ILE A 212 -12.48 -2.34 7.41
N MET A 213 -13.25 -2.89 6.46
CA MET A 213 -14.66 -3.18 6.68
C MET A 213 -14.86 -4.20 7.81
N ASP A 214 -14.05 -5.26 7.85
CA ASP A 214 -14.12 -6.26 8.93
C ASP A 214 -13.82 -5.64 10.30
N LEU A 215 -12.70 -4.91 10.41
CA LEU A 215 -12.31 -4.21 11.64
C LEU A 215 -13.36 -3.16 12.05
N TRP A 216 -13.96 -2.47 11.08
CA TRP A 216 -15.01 -1.50 11.32
C TRP A 216 -16.27 -2.13 11.91
N LEU A 217 -16.71 -3.26 11.36
CA LEU A 217 -17.88 -3.98 11.87
C LEU A 217 -17.66 -4.48 13.30
N GLN A 218 -16.45 -4.98 13.60
CA GLN A 218 -16.06 -5.36 14.96
C GLN A 218 -16.07 -4.15 15.91
N PHE A 219 -15.48 -3.03 15.48
CA PHE A 219 -15.49 -1.78 16.22
C PHE A 219 -16.92 -1.29 16.53
N LYS A 220 -17.83 -1.36 15.56
CA LYS A 220 -19.24 -0.95 15.75
C LYS A 220 -20.05 -1.91 16.61
N SER A 221 -19.74 -3.21 16.59
CA SER A 221 -20.40 -4.22 17.42
C SER A 221 -19.97 -4.17 18.88
N SER A 222 -18.74 -3.71 19.13
CA SER A 222 -18.24 -3.49 20.47
C SER A 222 -18.85 -2.18 20.97
N ASP A 223 -19.61 -2.20 22.06
CA ASP A 223 -20.22 -1.02 22.71
C ASP A 223 -19.17 -0.05 23.33
N ARG A 224 -18.05 0.17 22.63
CA ARG A 224 -16.97 1.06 23.03
C ARG A 224 -17.41 2.50 22.74
N LYS A 225 -18.17 3.07 23.68
CA LYS A 225 -18.34 4.52 23.80
C LYS A 225 -16.99 5.11 24.20
N TYR A 226 -16.24 5.63 23.22
CA TYR A 226 -15.17 6.60 23.46
C TYR A 226 -15.68 7.98 23.05
#